data_AF-A0A183JFS8-F1
#
_entry.id   AF-A0A183JFS8-F1
#
_cell.length_a   1.000
_cell.length_b   1.000
_cell.length_c   1.000
_cell.angle_alpha   90.00
_cell.angle_beta   90.00
_cell.angle_gamma   90.00
#
_symmetry.space_group_name_H-M   'P 1'
#
loop_
_entity.id
_entity.type
_entity.pdbx_description
1 polymer ?
#
loop_
_entity_poly.entity_id
_entity_poly.type
_entity_poly.pdbx_seq_one_letter_code
_entity_poly.pdbx_strand_id
1 'polypeptide(L)'
;MLLNSAHFEAYLRSRLRQTPDDANLRCLLWRLLERRGARLEAAQVLEHLAVTPCHQLTLEDRLDFAARAIVAVKALPASQQDLDYLRDLEVRLELAQLQQMLTNELKQLKKQLSYQPKQRHQTKQTPGSPSSSPSTITRGGGHISLMSTTLNDDIDEALGQLIHGPLLSVTEMFANYADRFGLHESKLFLLWASGSQDSALIKAIWRDLLRKILTQSSVDTATQSPLKRSPSMFTPYSKPQDVKTKNRSSTLQLIELTLQDCLSRFGSRFLDDPSTNHLKCSIYFPLTDIISTLEYYAIQHSLNPTWVPTILRDSHLLCIANISDAYNELIHSKDSLWRRDELQERLFIAFITIIEDFLMNNTSIQLTIRQRMLQTDRILNQITGLLVDLNSDIKTTTTTITTTSTTINMIDKTGHLSKFSKSKWIESLRNLHDRLQRLNR
;
A
#
# COMPACT_ATOMS: atom_id res chain seq x y z
N MET A 1 -49.60 -16.13 11.83
CA MET A 1 -49.86 -15.38 13.08
C MET A 1 -49.36 -16.08 14.37
N LEU A 2 -48.67 -17.23 14.33
CA LEU A 2 -48.19 -17.94 15.55
C LEU A 2 -46.75 -17.59 16.00
N LEU A 3 -46.00 -16.82 15.20
CA LEU A 3 -44.58 -16.52 15.42
C LEU A 3 -44.30 -15.38 16.42
N ASN A 4 -45.33 -14.69 16.91
CA ASN A 4 -45.18 -13.60 17.91
C ASN A 4 -45.62 -14.03 19.31
N SER A 5 -45.75 -15.34 19.57
CA SER A 5 -46.15 -15.82 20.91
C SER A 5 -45.00 -15.68 21.90
N ALA A 6 -45.27 -15.11 23.07
CA ALA A 6 -44.30 -14.97 24.17
C ALA A 6 -43.70 -16.34 24.60
N HIS A 7 -44.46 -17.42 24.39
CA HIS A 7 -44.01 -18.80 24.66
C HIS A 7 -42.90 -19.27 23.72
N PHE A 8 -42.89 -18.84 22.45
CA PHE A 8 -41.84 -19.19 21.51
C PHE A 8 -40.52 -18.47 21.86
N GLU A 9 -40.60 -17.20 22.24
CA GLU A 9 -39.44 -16.43 22.73
C GLU A 9 -38.87 -17.03 24.03
N ALA A 10 -39.75 -17.38 24.98
CA ALA A 10 -39.35 -18.05 26.22
C ALA A 10 -38.73 -19.43 25.97
N TYR A 11 -39.25 -20.19 25.01
CA TYR A 11 -38.68 -21.46 24.57
C TYR A 11 -37.28 -21.28 23.98
N LEU A 12 -37.11 -20.31 23.05
CA LEU A 12 -35.81 -20.02 22.45
C LEU A 12 -34.77 -19.60 23.51
N ARG A 13 -35.14 -18.71 24.44
CA ARG A 13 -34.23 -18.32 25.54
C ARG A 13 -33.91 -19.49 26.48
N SER A 14 -34.89 -20.33 26.81
CA SER A 14 -34.68 -21.53 27.62
C SER A 14 -33.73 -22.51 26.92
N ARG A 15 -33.90 -22.72 25.61
CA ARG A 15 -33.04 -23.59 24.83
C ARG A 15 -31.62 -23.03 24.69
N LEU A 16 -31.49 -21.71 24.46
CA LEU A 16 -30.19 -21.04 24.41
C LEU A 16 -29.43 -21.06 25.75
N ARG A 17 -30.12 -21.17 26.89
CA ARG A 17 -29.47 -21.42 28.18
C ARG A 17 -28.84 -22.81 28.27
N GLN A 18 -29.42 -23.80 27.58
CA GLN A 18 -28.89 -25.17 27.52
C GLN A 18 -27.80 -25.31 26.44
N THR A 19 -27.96 -24.63 25.31
CA THR A 19 -27.04 -24.67 24.17
C THR A 19 -26.62 -23.25 23.79
N PRO A 20 -25.70 -22.63 24.56
CA PRO A 20 -25.28 -21.25 24.35
C PRO A 20 -24.33 -21.07 23.17
N ASP A 21 -24.09 -22.08 22.32
CA ASP A 21 -23.25 -21.93 21.13
C ASP A 21 -24.02 -22.15 19.82
N ASP A 22 -25.33 -22.39 19.92
CA ASP A 22 -26.19 -22.60 18.75
C ASP A 22 -26.48 -21.27 18.04
N ALA A 23 -25.76 -21.03 16.94
CA ALA A 23 -25.91 -19.84 16.12
C ALA A 23 -27.29 -19.76 15.45
N ASN A 24 -27.87 -20.89 15.03
CA ASN A 24 -29.15 -20.91 14.32
C ASN A 24 -30.30 -20.46 15.23
N LEU A 25 -30.31 -20.95 16.48
CA LEU A 25 -31.30 -20.54 17.47
C LEU A 25 -31.19 -19.04 17.81
N ARG A 26 -29.97 -18.49 17.89
CA ARG A 26 -29.77 -17.05 18.09
C ARG A 26 -30.19 -16.22 16.90
N CYS A 27 -29.92 -16.67 15.67
CA CYS A 27 -30.41 -16.01 14.45
C CYS A 27 -31.95 -15.96 14.42
N LEU A 28 -32.62 -17.02 14.86
CA LEU A 28 -34.07 -17.03 15.00
C LEU A 28 -34.56 -16.05 16.09
N LEU A 29 -33.88 -16.01 17.23
CA LEU A 29 -34.20 -15.07 18.32
C LEU A 29 -34.04 -13.61 17.86
N TRP A 30 -32.93 -13.27 17.21
CA TRP A 30 -32.67 -11.94 16.67
C TRP A 30 -33.78 -11.49 15.71
N ARG A 31 -34.15 -12.33 14.73
CA ARG A 31 -35.23 -12.01 13.77
C ARG A 31 -36.58 -11.77 14.45
N LEU A 32 -36.86 -12.45 15.56
CA LEU A 32 -38.07 -12.24 16.34
C LEU A 32 -38.04 -10.90 17.10
N LEU A 33 -36.89 -10.57 17.71
CA LEU A 33 -36.68 -9.30 18.42
C LEU A 33 -36.77 -8.10 17.48
N GLU A 34 -36.21 -8.23 16.27
CA GLU A 34 -36.28 -7.20 15.22
C GLU A 34 -37.74 -6.95 14.79
N ARG A 35 -38.54 -8.01 14.61
CA ARG A 35 -39.99 -7.91 14.31
C ARG A 35 -40.79 -7.26 15.44
N ARG A 36 -40.37 -7.43 16.69
CA ARG A 36 -40.98 -6.80 17.87
C ARG A 36 -40.58 -5.34 18.03
N GLY A 37 -39.52 -4.89 17.35
CA GLY A 37 -38.95 -3.55 17.49
C GLY A 37 -38.02 -3.40 18.71
N ALA A 38 -37.65 -4.51 19.37
CA ALA A 38 -36.72 -4.53 20.50
C ALA A 38 -35.26 -4.42 20.01
N ARG A 39 -34.90 -3.24 19.47
CA ARG A 39 -33.61 -3.00 18.78
C ARG A 39 -32.38 -3.21 19.66
N LEU A 40 -32.44 -2.83 20.93
CA LEU A 40 -31.31 -2.99 21.84
C LEU A 40 -31.03 -4.47 22.14
N GLU A 41 -32.06 -5.25 22.48
CA GLU A 41 -31.92 -6.69 22.70
C GLU A 41 -31.47 -7.41 21.42
N ALA A 42 -32.00 -6.99 20.26
CA ALA A 42 -31.56 -7.50 18.97
C ALA A 42 -30.05 -7.23 18.73
N ALA A 43 -29.57 -6.02 19.05
CA ALA A 43 -28.15 -5.67 18.93
C ALA A 43 -27.26 -6.52 19.85
N GLN A 44 -27.70 -6.79 21.09
CA GLN A 44 -26.97 -7.65 22.03
C GLN A 44 -26.88 -9.11 21.55
N VAL A 45 -27.96 -9.64 20.96
CA VAL A 45 -27.94 -10.99 20.37
C VAL A 45 -26.98 -11.04 19.16
N LEU A 46 -26.95 -9.98 18.35
CA LEU A 46 -26.02 -9.86 17.21
C LEU A 46 -24.56 -9.71 17.65
N GLU A 47 -24.30 -8.92 18.70
CA GLU A 47 -22.97 -8.81 19.32
C GLU A 47 -22.48 -10.19 19.77
N HIS A 48 -23.33 -10.95 20.47
CA HIS A 48 -22.98 -12.30 20.92
C HIS A 48 -22.68 -13.23 19.74
N LEU A 49 -23.44 -13.14 18.65
CA LEU A 49 -23.18 -13.88 17.41
C LEU A 49 -21.85 -13.47 16.74
N ALA A 50 -21.46 -12.20 16.80
CA ALA A 50 -20.21 -11.71 16.25
C ALA A 50 -18.98 -12.17 17.06
N VAL A 51 -19.11 -12.26 18.40
CA VAL A 51 -18.01 -12.60 19.31
C VAL A 51 -17.85 -14.11 19.50
N THR A 52 -18.95 -14.86 19.64
CA THR A 52 -18.89 -16.26 20.08
C THR A 52 -18.14 -17.12 19.06
N PRO A 53 -17.10 -17.89 19.47
CA PRO A 53 -16.44 -18.83 18.59
C PRO A 53 -17.42 -19.94 18.19
N CYS A 54 -17.76 -20.01 16.91
CA CYS A 54 -18.64 -21.04 16.37
C CYS A 54 -18.11 -21.44 15.00
N HIS A 55 -17.81 -22.73 14.83
CA HIS A 55 -17.25 -23.28 13.59
C HIS A 55 -18.23 -23.15 12.40
N GLN A 56 -19.51 -22.94 12.67
CA GLN A 56 -20.54 -22.74 11.64
C GLN A 56 -20.59 -21.31 11.11
N LEU A 57 -20.00 -20.35 11.83
CA LEU A 57 -20.00 -18.94 11.45
C LEU A 57 -18.68 -18.59 10.77
N THR A 58 -18.77 -17.87 9.66
CA THR A 58 -17.61 -17.30 8.96
C THR A 58 -17.32 -15.89 9.45
N LEU A 59 -16.10 -15.40 9.16
CA LEU A 59 -15.73 -14.01 9.41
C LEU A 59 -16.66 -13.02 8.69
N GLU A 60 -17.14 -13.38 7.49
CA GLU A 60 -18.11 -12.57 6.74
C GLU A 60 -19.45 -12.47 7.49
N ASP A 61 -19.93 -13.58 8.07
CA ASP A 61 -21.15 -13.55 8.91
C ASP A 61 -20.96 -12.66 10.15
N ARG A 62 -19.79 -12.73 10.80
CA ARG A 62 -19.47 -11.91 11.98
C ARG A 62 -19.42 -10.41 11.65
N LEU A 63 -18.84 -10.05 10.51
CA LEU A 63 -18.84 -8.68 9.98
C LEU A 63 -20.26 -8.17 9.79
N ASP A 64 -21.11 -8.99 9.16
CA ASP A 64 -22.51 -8.69 8.92
C ASP A 64 -23.29 -8.49 10.23
N PHE A 65 -23.07 -9.36 11.23
CA PHE A 65 -23.72 -9.23 12.53
C PHE A 65 -23.27 -7.98 13.29
N ALA A 66 -21.97 -7.68 13.31
CA ALA A 66 -21.45 -6.47 13.94
C ALA A 66 -21.99 -5.20 13.27
N ALA A 67 -22.00 -5.15 11.93
CA ALA A 67 -22.57 -4.03 11.18
C ALA A 67 -24.07 -3.84 11.46
N ARG A 68 -24.85 -4.93 11.48
CA ARG A 68 -26.28 -4.89 11.82
C ARG A 68 -26.52 -4.46 13.26
N ALA A 69 -25.67 -4.86 14.20
CA ALA A 69 -25.76 -4.43 15.60
C ALA A 69 -25.57 -2.91 15.71
N ILE A 70 -24.57 -2.35 15.02
CA ILE A 70 -24.34 -0.90 14.97
C ILE A 70 -25.54 -0.17 14.37
N VAL A 71 -26.07 -0.64 13.25
CA VAL A 71 -27.26 -0.05 12.62
C VAL A 71 -28.47 -0.12 13.55
N ALA A 72 -28.67 -1.23 14.25
CA ALA A 72 -29.75 -1.39 15.21
C ALA A 72 -29.64 -0.39 16.35
N VAL A 73 -28.43 -0.18 16.91
CA VAL A 73 -28.16 0.80 17.98
C VAL A 73 -28.36 2.23 17.48
N LYS A 74 -27.81 2.58 16.31
CA LYS A 74 -27.96 3.91 15.70
C LYS A 74 -29.41 4.26 15.35
N ALA A 75 -30.26 3.25 15.15
CA ALA A 75 -31.69 3.44 14.89
C ALA A 75 -32.54 3.65 16.16
N LEU A 76 -31.97 3.52 17.38
CA LEU A 76 -32.67 3.90 18.61
C LEU A 76 -32.78 5.43 18.75
N PRO A 77 -33.78 5.95 19.47
CA PRO A 77 -33.82 7.36 19.83
C PRO A 77 -32.61 7.74 20.69
N ALA A 78 -32.10 8.97 20.55
CA ALA A 78 -30.86 9.43 21.20
C ALA A 78 -30.85 9.26 22.74
N SER A 79 -32.01 9.24 23.39
CA SER A 79 -32.13 8.99 24.84
C SER A 79 -31.82 7.55 25.27
N GLN A 80 -31.84 6.60 24.34
CA GLN A 80 -31.60 5.17 24.57
C GLN A 80 -30.31 4.68 23.90
N GLN A 81 -29.55 5.58 23.26
CA GLN A 81 -28.27 5.27 22.67
C GLN A 81 -27.19 5.32 23.74
N ASP A 82 -26.68 4.16 24.12
CA ASP A 82 -25.44 4.06 24.88
C ASP A 82 -24.26 4.24 23.92
N LEU A 83 -23.59 5.40 24.03
CA LEU A 83 -22.48 5.76 23.15
C LEU A 83 -21.22 4.92 23.41
N ASP A 84 -21.02 4.47 24.64
CA ASP A 84 -19.88 3.60 24.98
C ASP A 84 -20.09 2.22 24.37
N TYR A 85 -21.31 1.68 24.47
CA TYR A 85 -21.69 0.44 23.81
C TYR A 85 -21.58 0.52 22.27
N LEU A 86 -22.00 1.64 21.67
CA LEU A 86 -21.88 1.86 20.23
C LEU A 86 -20.41 1.88 19.80
N ARG A 87 -19.54 2.56 20.54
CA ARG A 87 -18.09 2.58 20.27
C ARG A 87 -17.49 1.18 20.38
N ASP A 88 -17.88 0.40 21.38
CA ASP A 88 -17.39 -0.98 21.53
C ASP A 88 -17.80 -1.88 20.36
N LEU A 89 -19.00 -1.68 19.79
CA LEU A 89 -19.42 -2.38 18.57
C LEU A 89 -18.62 -1.92 17.34
N GLU A 90 -18.35 -0.62 17.21
CA GLU A 90 -17.54 -0.07 16.12
C GLU A 90 -16.10 -0.61 16.16
N VAL A 91 -15.48 -0.65 17.34
CA VAL A 91 -14.14 -1.26 17.53
C VAL A 91 -14.13 -2.73 17.12
N ARG A 92 -15.18 -3.50 17.45
CA ARG A 92 -15.27 -4.91 17.02
C ARG A 92 -15.43 -5.06 15.51
N LEU A 93 -16.21 -4.17 14.88
CA LEU A 93 -16.32 -4.14 13.43
C LEU A 93 -14.97 -3.82 12.79
N GLU A 94 -14.23 -2.85 13.32
CA GLU A 94 -12.88 -2.52 12.86
C GLU A 94 -11.92 -3.70 12.99
N LEU A 95 -11.91 -4.41 14.13
CA LEU A 95 -11.11 -5.63 14.32
C LEU A 95 -11.44 -6.71 13.29
N ALA A 96 -12.74 -6.94 13.06
CA ALA A 96 -13.19 -7.91 12.06
C ALA A 96 -12.77 -7.50 10.63
N GLN A 97 -12.79 -6.21 10.31
CA GLN A 97 -12.32 -5.70 9.02
C GLN A 97 -10.81 -5.87 8.86
N LEU A 98 -10.03 -5.62 9.91
CA LEU A 98 -8.58 -5.85 9.92
C LEU A 98 -8.25 -7.33 9.73
N GLN A 99 -9.00 -8.22 10.40
CA GLN A 99 -8.87 -9.66 10.24
C GLN A 99 -9.24 -10.12 8.81
N GLN A 100 -10.25 -9.51 8.19
CA GLN A 100 -10.63 -9.80 6.80
C GLN A 100 -9.57 -9.35 5.81
N MET A 101 -9.00 -8.16 6.02
CA MET A 101 -7.89 -7.66 5.20
C MET A 101 -6.68 -8.59 5.30
N LEU A 102 -6.30 -9.01 6.51
CA LEU A 102 -5.24 -9.98 6.75
C LEU A 102 -5.50 -11.30 6.01
N THR A 103 -6.74 -11.80 6.08
CA THR A 103 -7.18 -13.01 5.36
C THR A 103 -7.04 -12.85 3.85
N ASN A 104 -7.40 -11.69 3.31
CA ASN A 104 -7.29 -11.41 1.88
C ASN A 104 -5.83 -11.34 1.41
N GLU A 105 -4.96 -10.67 2.17
CA GLU A 105 -3.52 -10.60 1.86
C GLU A 105 -2.88 -12.00 1.92
N LEU A 106 -3.25 -12.82 2.91
CA LEU A 106 -2.78 -14.20 3.03
C LEU A 106 -3.27 -15.08 1.87
N LYS A 107 -4.53 -14.94 1.44
CA LYS A 107 -5.06 -15.59 0.22
C LYS A 107 -4.27 -15.18 -1.02
N GLN A 108 -3.87 -13.92 -1.14
CA GLN A 108 -3.06 -13.44 -2.25
C GLN A 108 -1.64 -14.00 -2.21
N LEU A 109 -1.02 -14.08 -1.03
CA LEU A 109 0.28 -14.73 -0.85
C LEU A 109 0.23 -16.21 -1.26
N LYS A 110 -0.82 -16.94 -0.87
CA LYS A 110 -1.04 -18.33 -1.29
C LYS A 110 -1.12 -18.45 -2.80
N LYS A 111 -1.88 -17.56 -3.47
CA LYS A 111 -1.97 -17.53 -4.94
C LYS A 111 -0.58 -17.33 -5.55
N GLN A 112 0.19 -16.36 -5.08
CA GLN A 112 1.57 -16.11 -5.56
C GLN A 112 2.48 -17.33 -5.41
N LEU A 113 2.40 -18.05 -4.29
CA LEU A 113 3.17 -19.28 -4.04
C LEU A 113 2.74 -20.43 -4.97
N SER A 114 1.44 -20.54 -5.27
CA SER A 114 0.90 -21.60 -6.14
C SER A 114 1.29 -21.47 -7.61
N TYR A 115 1.60 -20.25 -8.09
CA TYR A 115 1.98 -19.98 -9.47
C TYR A 115 3.46 -20.24 -9.78
N GLN A 116 4.31 -20.59 -8.80
CA GLN A 116 5.68 -21.02 -9.07
C GLN A 116 5.65 -22.34 -9.86
N PRO A 117 6.10 -22.36 -11.14
CA PRO A 117 6.00 -23.57 -11.94
C PRO A 117 6.96 -24.61 -11.37
N LYS A 118 6.41 -25.74 -10.93
CA LYS A 118 7.18 -26.98 -10.70
C LYS A 118 8.04 -27.19 -11.95
N GLN A 119 9.36 -27.04 -11.82
CA GLN A 119 10.29 -27.39 -12.89
C GLN A 119 10.09 -28.87 -13.21
N ARG A 120 9.26 -29.14 -14.22
CA ARG A 120 9.05 -30.47 -14.76
C ARG A 120 10.29 -30.78 -15.57
N HIS A 121 11.33 -31.30 -14.91
CA HIS A 121 12.43 -31.95 -15.62
C HIS A 121 11.84 -33.13 -16.40
N GLN A 122 11.47 -32.89 -17.66
CA GLN A 122 11.35 -33.92 -18.67
C GLN A 122 12.76 -34.40 -18.98
N THR A 123 13.24 -35.38 -18.22
CA THR A 123 14.29 -36.26 -18.71
C THR A 123 13.72 -37.02 -19.90
N LYS A 124 14.09 -36.57 -21.11
CA LYS A 124 13.99 -37.36 -22.34
C LYS A 124 14.65 -38.71 -22.08
N GLN A 125 13.84 -39.77 -21.99
CA GLN A 125 14.32 -41.14 -22.04
C GLN A 125 14.76 -41.43 -23.49
N THR A 126 16.06 -41.47 -23.70
CA THR A 126 16.67 -42.24 -24.80
C THR A 126 16.81 -43.69 -24.35
N PRO A 127 16.41 -44.70 -25.14
CA PRO A 127 16.60 -46.09 -24.78
C PRO A 127 18.05 -46.51 -25.06
N GLY A 128 18.80 -46.85 -24.01
CA GLY A 128 20.15 -47.40 -24.09
C GLY A 128 20.42 -48.32 -22.90
N SER A 129 20.71 -49.58 -23.24
CA SER A 129 20.88 -50.77 -22.40
C SER A 129 22.02 -50.70 -21.35
N PRO A 130 22.12 -51.70 -20.43
CA PRO A 130 22.56 -51.49 -19.05
C PRO A 130 24.07 -51.73 -18.86
N SER A 131 24.67 -51.00 -17.92
CA SER A 131 25.90 -51.47 -17.27
C SER A 131 25.92 -51.08 -15.80
N SER A 132 26.43 -52.02 -15.03
CA SER A 132 26.42 -52.21 -13.60
C SER A 132 27.40 -51.31 -12.85
N SER A 133 26.94 -50.68 -11.76
CA SER A 133 27.63 -50.64 -10.44
C SER A 133 26.76 -49.94 -9.39
N PRO A 134 26.80 -50.35 -8.10
CA PRO A 134 26.01 -49.75 -7.04
C PRO A 134 26.83 -48.66 -6.33
N SER A 135 26.33 -47.43 -6.31
CA SER A 135 26.89 -46.40 -5.43
C SER A 135 25.86 -45.36 -5.04
N THR A 136 25.58 -45.37 -3.73
CA THR A 136 25.31 -44.21 -2.90
C THR A 136 23.98 -43.48 -3.13
N ILE A 137 23.07 -43.70 -2.16
CA ILE A 137 21.87 -42.92 -1.93
C ILE A 137 22.28 -41.46 -1.65
N THR A 138 22.24 -40.61 -2.66
CA THR A 138 22.27 -39.16 -2.48
C THR A 138 20.82 -38.66 -2.42
N ARG A 139 20.23 -38.69 -1.22
CA ARG A 139 18.99 -37.97 -0.90
C ARG A 139 19.27 -36.47 -0.94
N GLY A 140 19.17 -35.86 -2.12
CA GLY A 140 19.49 -34.43 -2.32
C GLY A 140 18.43 -33.60 -3.06
N GLY A 141 17.23 -34.14 -3.31
CA GLY A 141 16.20 -33.45 -4.12
C GLY A 141 14.84 -33.22 -3.44
N GLY A 142 14.61 -33.74 -2.24
CA GLY A 142 13.28 -33.71 -1.58
C GLY A 142 13.06 -32.57 -0.58
N HIS A 143 14.11 -31.94 -0.06
CA HIS A 143 13.98 -31.00 1.06
C HIS A 143 13.27 -29.69 0.68
N ILE A 144 13.50 -29.15 -0.52
CA ILE A 144 12.88 -27.89 -0.97
C ILE A 144 11.38 -28.08 -1.21
N SER A 145 10.99 -29.22 -1.80
CA SER A 145 9.57 -29.52 -2.05
C SER A 145 8.78 -29.79 -0.77
N LEU A 146 9.42 -30.36 0.25
CA LEU A 146 8.81 -30.60 1.56
C LEU A 146 8.61 -29.28 2.33
N MET A 147 9.57 -28.34 2.28
CA MET A 147 9.41 -27.02 2.92
C MET A 147 8.32 -26.16 2.27
N SER A 148 8.14 -26.24 0.95
CA SER A 148 7.05 -25.54 0.26
C SER A 148 5.67 -26.18 0.49
N THR A 149 5.60 -27.46 0.84
CA THR A 149 4.34 -28.11 1.22
C THR A 149 3.96 -27.75 2.65
N THR A 150 4.89 -27.83 3.60
CA THR A 150 4.65 -27.42 4.99
C THR A 150 4.21 -25.96 5.12
N LEU A 151 4.79 -25.05 4.33
CA LEU A 151 4.36 -23.64 4.32
C LEU A 151 2.95 -23.44 3.75
N ASN A 152 2.54 -24.21 2.74
CA ASN A 152 1.17 -24.11 2.22
C ASN A 152 0.15 -24.69 3.21
N ASP A 153 0.52 -25.77 3.91
CA ASP A 153 -0.30 -26.37 4.96
C ASP A 153 -0.45 -25.39 6.15
N ASP A 154 0.64 -24.73 6.56
CA ASP A 154 0.63 -23.66 7.58
C ASP A 154 -0.28 -22.48 7.18
N ILE A 155 -0.26 -22.09 5.90
CA ILE A 155 -1.13 -21.02 5.38
C ILE A 155 -2.59 -21.46 5.41
N ASP A 156 -2.89 -22.71 5.06
CA ASP A 156 -4.25 -23.24 5.06
C ASP A 156 -4.81 -23.38 6.47
N GLU A 157 -3.99 -23.80 7.43
CA GLU A 157 -4.36 -23.78 8.84
C GLU A 157 -4.63 -22.34 9.32
N ALA A 158 -3.75 -21.41 9.01
CA ALA A 158 -3.92 -20.01 9.38
C ALA A 158 -5.18 -19.39 8.76
N LEU A 159 -5.49 -19.69 7.50
CA LEU A 159 -6.73 -19.25 6.85
C LEU A 159 -7.97 -19.86 7.52
N GLY A 160 -7.93 -21.14 7.88
CA GLY A 160 -9.02 -21.79 8.61
C GLY A 160 -9.29 -21.11 9.95
N GLN A 161 -8.23 -20.80 10.72
CA GLN A 161 -8.32 -20.11 12.00
C GLN A 161 -8.81 -18.66 11.84
N LEU A 162 -8.35 -17.92 10.84
CA LEU A 162 -8.79 -16.55 10.60
C LEU A 162 -10.25 -16.45 10.14
N ILE A 163 -10.75 -17.43 9.38
CA ILE A 163 -12.10 -17.40 8.81
C ILE A 163 -13.15 -17.96 9.79
N HIS A 164 -12.85 -19.04 10.48
CA HIS A 164 -13.80 -19.75 11.33
C HIS A 164 -13.56 -19.56 12.84
N GLY A 165 -12.42 -18.96 13.20
CA GLY A 165 -12.06 -18.67 14.58
C GLY A 165 -12.77 -17.44 15.17
N PRO A 166 -12.46 -17.09 16.42
CA PRO A 166 -12.94 -15.88 17.07
C PRO A 166 -12.31 -14.61 16.45
N LEU A 167 -12.85 -13.45 16.82
CA LEU A 167 -12.21 -12.18 16.53
C LEU A 167 -10.93 -12.06 17.35
N LEU A 168 -9.82 -11.80 16.66
CA LEU A 168 -8.50 -11.69 17.26
C LEU A 168 -8.21 -10.25 17.69
N SER A 169 -7.34 -10.10 18.68
CA SER A 169 -6.80 -8.79 19.05
C SER A 169 -5.78 -8.29 18.04
N VAL A 170 -5.52 -6.98 18.01
CA VAL A 170 -4.52 -6.36 17.12
C VAL A 170 -3.12 -6.97 17.32
N THR A 171 -2.75 -7.24 18.56
CA THR A 171 -1.44 -7.83 18.91
C THR A 171 -1.31 -9.26 18.43
N GLU A 172 -2.37 -10.07 18.55
CA GLU A 172 -2.37 -11.46 18.05
C GLU A 172 -2.33 -11.50 16.52
N MET A 173 -3.13 -10.66 15.86
CA MET A 173 -3.09 -10.52 14.40
C MET A 173 -1.70 -10.11 13.90
N PHE A 174 -1.02 -9.21 14.61
CA PHE A 174 0.31 -8.76 14.26
C PHE A 174 1.35 -9.88 14.44
N ALA A 175 1.47 -10.45 15.63
CA ALA A 175 2.55 -11.39 15.96
C ALA A 175 2.37 -12.77 15.32
N ASN A 176 1.16 -13.34 15.39
CA ASN A 176 0.94 -14.74 15.01
C ASN A 176 0.75 -14.91 13.50
N TYR A 177 0.34 -13.85 12.79
CA TYR A 177 0.00 -13.91 11.38
C TYR A 177 0.79 -12.89 10.55
N ALA A 178 0.61 -11.59 10.78
CA ALA A 178 1.18 -10.57 9.90
C ALA A 178 2.71 -10.62 9.87
N ASP A 179 3.36 -10.80 11.03
CA ASP A 179 4.81 -10.93 11.15
C ASP A 179 5.31 -12.27 10.62
N ARG A 180 4.69 -13.37 11.06
CA ARG A 180 5.01 -14.75 10.64
C ARG A 180 5.02 -14.92 9.11
N PHE A 181 4.03 -14.36 8.42
CA PHE A 181 3.87 -14.53 6.96
C PHE A 181 4.42 -13.37 6.13
N GLY A 182 5.00 -12.33 6.75
CA GLY A 182 5.53 -11.18 6.03
C GLY A 182 4.46 -10.39 5.27
N LEU A 183 3.31 -10.17 5.89
CA LEU A 183 2.17 -9.43 5.35
C LEU A 183 2.30 -7.95 5.70
N HIS A 184 3.05 -7.23 4.88
CA HIS A 184 3.50 -5.87 5.21
C HIS A 184 2.35 -4.86 5.15
N GLU A 185 1.36 -5.07 4.27
CA GLU A 185 0.22 -4.15 4.21
C GLU A 185 -0.60 -4.27 5.50
N SER A 186 -0.92 -5.49 5.90
CA SER A 186 -1.63 -5.77 7.14
C SER A 186 -0.86 -5.26 8.37
N LYS A 187 0.47 -5.40 8.42
CA LYS A 187 1.27 -4.84 9.52
C LYS A 187 1.05 -3.33 9.70
N LEU A 188 1.05 -2.56 8.61
CA LEU A 188 0.87 -1.10 8.68
C LEU A 188 -0.53 -0.72 9.17
N PHE A 189 -1.57 -1.40 8.68
CA PHE A 189 -2.94 -1.15 9.11
C PHE A 189 -3.19 -1.56 10.57
N LEU A 190 -2.59 -2.67 11.03
CA LEU A 190 -2.65 -3.09 12.43
C LEU A 190 -1.93 -2.09 13.35
N LEU A 191 -0.76 -1.61 12.94
CA LEU A 191 -0.03 -0.58 13.68
C LEU A 191 -0.82 0.73 13.76
N TRP A 192 -1.51 1.11 12.69
CA TRP A 192 -2.42 2.27 12.68
C TRP A 192 -3.58 2.13 13.68
N ALA A 193 -4.25 0.97 13.66
CA ALA A 193 -5.36 0.67 14.55
C ALA A 193 -4.94 0.61 16.03
N SER A 194 -3.75 0.09 16.31
CA SER A 194 -3.20 0.07 17.69
C SER A 194 -2.78 1.45 18.21
N GLY A 195 -2.57 2.44 17.33
CA GLY A 195 -2.04 3.75 17.70
C GLY A 195 -0.54 3.78 18.03
N SER A 196 0.22 2.74 17.65
CA SER A 196 1.67 2.65 17.84
C SER A 196 2.44 3.85 17.28
N GLN A 197 3.39 4.41 18.03
CA GLN A 197 4.14 5.63 17.63
C GLN A 197 5.57 5.33 17.14
N ASP A 198 5.90 4.06 16.89
CA ASP A 198 7.25 3.67 16.48
C ASP A 198 7.50 3.98 15.00
N SER A 199 7.99 5.19 14.74
CA SER A 199 8.33 5.65 13.39
C SER A 199 9.43 4.80 12.73
N ALA A 200 10.38 4.25 13.50
CA ALA A 200 11.47 3.47 12.94
C ALA A 200 10.96 2.12 12.40
N LEU A 201 10.08 1.46 13.16
CA LEU A 201 9.41 0.23 12.73
C LEU A 201 8.54 0.47 11.50
N ILE A 202 7.73 1.53 11.49
CA ILE A 202 6.86 1.87 10.37
C ILE A 202 7.68 2.10 9.09
N LYS A 203 8.76 2.89 9.17
CA LYS A 203 9.67 3.12 8.05
C LYS A 203 10.33 1.82 7.58
N ALA A 204 10.69 0.91 8.49
CA ALA A 204 11.23 -0.39 8.12
C ALA A 204 10.22 -1.22 7.31
N ILE A 205 8.98 -1.33 7.78
CA ILE A 205 7.92 -2.07 7.11
C ILE A 205 7.61 -1.48 5.73
N TRP A 206 7.56 -0.15 5.60
CA TRP A 206 7.38 0.52 4.30
C TRP A 206 8.51 0.18 3.33
N ARG A 207 9.78 0.23 3.77
CA ARG A 207 10.92 -0.14 2.93
C ARG A 207 10.84 -1.60 2.48
N ASP A 208 10.41 -2.51 3.36
CA ASP A 208 10.26 -3.93 3.03
C ASP A 208 9.09 -4.16 2.05
N LEU A 209 7.96 -3.47 2.26
CA LEU A 209 6.80 -3.49 1.35
C LEU A 209 7.18 -3.02 -0.05
N LEU A 210 7.82 -1.84 -0.15
CA LEU A 210 8.24 -1.28 -1.44
C LEU A 210 9.27 -2.18 -2.11
N ARG A 211 10.25 -2.71 -1.36
CA ARG A 211 11.20 -3.71 -1.90
C ARG A 211 10.48 -4.94 -2.44
N LYS A 212 9.46 -5.45 -1.75
CA LYS A 212 8.64 -6.59 -2.21
C LYS A 212 7.93 -6.27 -3.53
N ILE A 213 7.25 -5.13 -3.63
CA ILE A 213 6.52 -4.72 -4.86
C ILE A 213 7.48 -4.53 -6.04
N LEU A 214 8.61 -3.85 -5.81
CA LEU A 214 9.60 -3.54 -6.83
C LEU A 214 10.34 -4.80 -7.34
N THR A 215 10.42 -5.87 -6.53
CA THR A 215 11.14 -7.11 -6.90
C THR A 215 10.23 -8.22 -7.43
N GLN A 216 9.01 -8.38 -6.91
CA GLN A 216 8.09 -9.49 -7.24
C GLN A 216 7.64 -9.51 -8.71
N SER A 217 7.48 -8.34 -9.33
CA SER A 217 7.00 -8.16 -10.71
C SER A 217 8.03 -8.50 -11.79
N SER A 218 9.28 -8.75 -11.42
CA SER A 218 10.35 -9.13 -12.37
C SER A 218 10.29 -10.59 -12.81
N VAL A 219 9.62 -11.47 -12.05
CA VAL A 219 9.63 -12.93 -12.25
C VAL A 219 8.47 -13.41 -13.13
N ASP A 220 7.34 -12.72 -13.13
CA ASP A 220 6.10 -13.19 -13.78
C ASP A 220 6.12 -13.11 -15.33
N THR A 221 6.95 -12.25 -15.92
CA THR A 221 7.04 -12.10 -17.39
C THR A 221 8.03 -13.03 -18.07
N ALA A 222 8.92 -13.70 -17.33
CA ALA A 222 9.89 -14.62 -17.93
C ALA A 222 9.27 -15.96 -18.37
N THR A 223 8.06 -16.30 -17.87
CA THR A 223 7.49 -17.65 -18.03
C THR A 223 6.12 -17.70 -18.70
N GLN A 224 5.49 -16.55 -19.01
CA GLN A 224 4.29 -16.52 -19.85
C GLN A 224 4.66 -16.53 -21.34
N SER A 225 5.04 -17.71 -21.85
CA SER A 225 4.93 -17.98 -23.28
C SER A 225 3.45 -17.98 -23.68
N PRO A 226 3.00 -17.23 -24.69
CA PRO A 226 1.60 -17.27 -25.11
C PRO A 226 1.26 -18.66 -25.64
N LEU A 227 0.18 -19.22 -25.12
CA LEU A 227 -0.43 -20.46 -25.60
C LEU A 227 -0.65 -20.41 -27.12
N LYS A 228 -0.20 -21.49 -27.77
CA LYS A 228 -0.39 -21.82 -29.18
C LYS A 228 -1.86 -21.62 -29.60
N ARG A 229 -2.12 -20.68 -30.50
CA ARG A 229 -3.20 -20.79 -31.51
C ARG A 229 -2.56 -21.13 -32.85
N SER A 230 -3.20 -22.06 -33.55
CA SER A 230 -2.77 -22.72 -34.79
C SER A 230 -2.38 -21.74 -35.92
N PRO A 231 -1.58 -22.17 -36.91
CA PRO A 231 -0.88 -21.29 -37.83
C PRO A 231 -1.81 -20.78 -38.95
N SER A 232 -1.84 -19.48 -39.17
CA SER A 232 -2.30 -18.88 -40.43
C SER A 232 -1.07 -18.42 -41.21
N MET A 233 -1.04 -18.76 -42.49
CA MET A 233 0.11 -18.55 -43.38
C MET A 233 0.42 -17.08 -43.62
N PHE A 234 1.71 -16.81 -43.75
CA PHE A 234 2.33 -15.74 -44.52
C PHE A 234 2.41 -14.35 -43.86
N THR A 235 3.49 -14.11 -43.11
CA THR A 235 4.15 -12.80 -43.04
C THR A 235 5.68 -13.00 -43.11
N PRO A 236 6.41 -12.25 -43.96
CA PRO A 236 7.84 -12.44 -44.10
C PRO A 236 8.60 -11.77 -42.96
N TYR A 237 9.57 -12.51 -42.41
CA TYR A 237 10.79 -12.05 -41.72
C TYR A 237 10.71 -10.71 -40.95
N SER A 238 10.46 -10.80 -39.64
CA SER A 238 10.87 -9.76 -38.68
C SER A 238 12.07 -10.26 -37.87
N LYS A 239 13.12 -9.44 -37.81
CA LYS A 239 14.41 -9.72 -37.15
C LYS A 239 14.24 -9.95 -35.64
N PRO A 240 15.09 -10.76 -34.98
CA PRO A 240 14.99 -11.07 -33.56
C PRO A 240 15.60 -9.98 -32.65
N GLN A 241 15.07 -8.75 -32.65
CA GLN A 241 15.59 -7.66 -31.79
C GLN A 241 14.63 -7.04 -30.74
N ASP A 242 13.32 -7.34 -30.70
CA ASP A 242 12.41 -6.53 -29.87
C ASP A 242 11.66 -7.24 -28.71
N VAL A 243 12.07 -8.45 -28.32
CA VAL A 243 11.36 -9.18 -27.23
C VAL A 243 11.75 -8.67 -25.83
N LYS A 244 13.02 -8.26 -25.62
CA LYS A 244 13.50 -7.80 -24.29
C LYS A 244 12.98 -6.43 -23.90
N THR A 245 12.83 -5.51 -24.86
CA THR A 245 12.38 -4.13 -24.64
C THR A 245 10.89 -4.08 -24.28
N LYS A 246 10.07 -4.91 -24.95
CA LYS A 246 8.62 -5.03 -24.70
C LYS A 246 8.27 -5.74 -23.39
N ASN A 247 9.11 -6.69 -22.97
CA ASN A 247 8.94 -7.36 -21.67
C ASN A 247 9.30 -6.41 -20.50
N ARG A 248 10.31 -5.55 -20.67
CA ARG A 248 10.66 -4.52 -19.68
C ARG A 248 9.57 -3.47 -19.48
N SER A 249 8.92 -3.03 -20.56
CA SER A 249 7.83 -2.05 -20.46
C SER A 249 6.58 -2.63 -19.79
N SER A 250 6.25 -3.90 -20.03
CA SER A 250 5.10 -4.56 -19.40
C SER A 250 5.33 -4.85 -17.92
N THR A 251 6.55 -5.24 -17.51
CA THR A 251 6.89 -5.35 -16.08
C THR A 251 6.85 -4.01 -15.37
N LEU A 252 7.36 -2.95 -15.99
CA LEU A 252 7.34 -1.61 -15.40
C LEU A 252 5.91 -1.08 -15.27
N GLN A 253 5.06 -1.31 -16.26
CA GLN A 253 3.63 -0.98 -16.17
C GLN A 253 2.92 -1.73 -15.05
N LEU A 254 3.25 -3.01 -14.82
CA LEU A 254 2.69 -3.76 -13.70
C LEU A 254 3.19 -3.20 -12.36
N ILE A 255 4.46 -2.80 -12.27
CA ILE A 255 5.01 -2.11 -11.08
C ILE A 255 4.27 -0.79 -10.85
N GLU A 256 4.09 0.02 -11.88
CA GLU A 256 3.40 1.31 -11.79
C GLU A 256 1.98 1.14 -11.28
N LEU A 257 1.21 0.22 -11.87
CA LEU A 257 -0.17 -0.05 -11.44
C LEU A 257 -0.25 -0.60 -10.02
N THR A 258 0.65 -1.51 -9.64
CA THR A 258 0.66 -2.08 -8.28
C THR A 258 1.10 -1.06 -7.22
N LEU A 259 2.06 -0.19 -7.54
CA LEU A 259 2.44 0.93 -6.68
C LEU A 259 1.32 1.96 -6.57
N GLN A 260 0.67 2.32 -7.69
CA GLN A 260 -0.45 3.25 -7.71
C GLN A 260 -1.62 2.76 -6.85
N ASP A 261 -1.99 1.49 -7.02
CA ASP A 261 -3.04 0.84 -6.22
C ASP A 261 -2.65 0.76 -4.74
N CYS A 262 -1.40 0.38 -4.43
CA CYS A 262 -0.88 0.36 -3.06
C CYS A 262 -0.97 1.74 -2.40
N LEU A 263 -0.40 2.78 -3.03
CA LEU A 263 -0.36 4.13 -2.49
C LEU A 263 -1.76 4.74 -2.35
N SER A 264 -2.67 4.51 -3.30
CA SER A 264 -4.05 4.99 -3.20
C SER A 264 -4.84 4.32 -2.07
N ARG A 265 -4.65 3.00 -1.87
CA ARG A 265 -5.24 2.25 -0.74
C ARG A 265 -4.76 2.77 0.62
N PHE A 266 -3.47 3.04 0.79
CA PHE A 266 -2.95 3.64 2.03
C PHE A 266 -3.35 5.10 2.19
N GLY A 267 -3.34 5.87 1.09
CA GLY A 267 -3.73 7.28 1.07
C GLY A 267 -5.17 7.48 1.57
N SER A 268 -6.13 6.76 1.00
CA SER A 268 -7.54 6.86 1.40
C SER A 268 -7.80 6.47 2.87
N ARG A 269 -7.01 5.55 3.43
CA ARG A 269 -7.16 5.12 4.82
C ARG A 269 -6.45 6.02 5.84
N PHE A 270 -5.30 6.58 5.50
CA PHE A 270 -4.49 7.38 6.43
C PHE A 270 -4.66 8.90 6.28
N LEU A 271 -5.15 9.38 5.14
CA LEU A 271 -5.24 10.82 4.83
C LEU A 271 -6.68 11.37 4.79
N ASP A 272 -7.70 10.53 4.56
CA ASP A 272 -9.09 11.00 4.38
C ASP A 272 -9.87 11.18 5.69
N ASP A 273 -9.32 10.80 6.86
CA ASP A 273 -10.04 10.92 8.13
C ASP A 273 -9.93 12.37 8.68
N PRO A 274 -11.02 13.17 8.62
CA PRO A 274 -10.99 14.59 8.99
C PRO A 274 -10.72 14.83 10.49
N SER A 275 -10.79 13.76 11.30
CA SER A 275 -10.50 13.80 12.73
C SER A 275 -9.04 13.49 13.08
N THR A 276 -8.24 13.02 12.11
CA THR A 276 -6.87 12.60 12.37
C THR A 276 -5.91 13.78 12.48
N ASN A 277 -5.16 13.83 13.59
CA ASN A 277 -4.07 14.77 13.77
C ASN A 277 -3.06 14.61 12.63
N HIS A 278 -2.75 15.69 11.90
CA HIS A 278 -1.76 15.71 10.81
C HIS A 278 -0.41 15.06 11.17
N LEU A 279 -0.02 15.12 12.45
CA LEU A 279 1.16 14.45 13.00
C LEU A 279 1.09 12.93 12.86
N LYS A 280 -0.09 12.34 13.08
CA LYS A 280 -0.30 10.89 12.96
C LYS A 280 -0.11 10.47 11.49
N CYS A 281 -0.67 11.21 10.54
CA CYS A 281 -0.51 10.92 9.11
C CYS A 281 0.97 10.89 8.68
N SER A 282 1.79 11.83 9.17
CA SER A 282 3.24 11.89 8.86
C SER A 282 4.01 10.68 9.40
N ILE A 283 3.60 10.15 10.57
CA ILE A 283 4.25 8.96 11.17
C ILE A 283 3.94 7.69 10.37
N TYR A 284 2.68 7.48 9.99
CA TYR A 284 2.25 6.25 9.30
C TYR A 284 2.45 6.27 7.79
N PHE A 285 2.52 7.46 7.20
CA PHE A 285 2.78 7.68 5.79
C PHE A 285 4.01 8.58 5.59
N PRO A 286 5.23 8.05 5.85
CA PRO A 286 6.46 8.81 5.77
C PRO A 286 6.83 9.08 4.30
N LEU A 287 6.21 10.12 3.72
CA LEU A 287 6.36 10.49 2.31
C LEU A 287 7.82 10.69 1.89
N THR A 288 8.62 11.38 2.72
CA THR A 288 10.04 11.62 2.44
C THR A 288 10.81 10.31 2.25
N ASP A 289 10.57 9.31 3.10
CA ASP A 289 11.21 7.99 2.99
C ASP A 289 10.67 7.21 1.79
N ILE A 290 9.35 7.20 1.57
CA ILE A 290 8.73 6.52 0.43
C ILE A 290 9.28 7.08 -0.89
N ILE A 291 9.28 8.40 -1.07
CA ILE A 291 9.80 9.08 -2.27
C ILE A 291 11.29 8.78 -2.42
N SER A 292 12.07 8.84 -1.35
CA SER A 292 13.51 8.53 -1.40
C SER A 292 13.78 7.12 -1.93
N THR A 293 12.99 6.12 -1.51
CA THR A 293 13.15 4.74 -1.95
C THR A 293 12.72 4.52 -3.40
N LEU A 294 11.64 5.18 -3.83
CA LEU A 294 11.17 5.12 -5.22
C LEU A 294 12.14 5.82 -6.16
N GLU A 295 12.67 6.98 -5.78
CA GLU A 295 13.68 7.69 -6.57
C GLU A 295 14.98 6.90 -6.62
N TYR A 296 15.41 6.30 -5.52
CA TYR A 296 16.57 5.41 -5.51
C TYR A 296 16.41 4.25 -6.50
N TYR A 297 15.24 3.59 -6.52
CA TYR A 297 14.93 2.56 -7.50
C TYR A 297 14.92 3.09 -8.93
N ALA A 298 14.31 4.26 -9.15
CA ALA A 298 14.24 4.88 -10.47
C ALA A 298 15.63 5.25 -11.01
N ILE A 299 16.54 5.68 -10.14
CA ILE A 299 17.96 5.93 -10.46
C ILE A 299 18.65 4.61 -10.83
N GLN A 300 18.50 3.56 -10.02
CA GLN A 300 19.10 2.24 -10.29
C GLN A 300 18.68 1.66 -11.65
N HIS A 301 17.42 1.87 -12.04
CA HIS A 301 16.87 1.38 -13.29
C HIS A 301 16.92 2.40 -14.44
N SER A 302 17.59 3.55 -14.26
CA SER A 302 17.70 4.63 -15.26
C SER A 302 16.35 5.08 -15.85
N LEU A 303 15.31 5.13 -15.01
CA LEU A 303 13.96 5.52 -15.40
C LEU A 303 13.85 7.04 -15.59
N ASN A 304 12.79 7.50 -16.25
CA ASN A 304 12.54 8.93 -16.47
C ASN A 304 12.46 9.70 -15.13
N PRO A 305 13.06 10.91 -15.03
CA PRO A 305 12.87 11.81 -13.89
C PRO A 305 11.42 12.08 -13.48
N THR A 306 10.48 12.03 -14.42
CA THR A 306 9.05 12.26 -14.11
C THR A 306 8.32 11.03 -13.58
N TRP A 307 8.98 9.86 -13.51
CA TRP A 307 8.34 8.59 -13.19
C TRP A 307 7.69 8.55 -11.79
N VAL A 308 8.42 8.99 -10.76
CA VAL A 308 7.88 9.05 -9.38
C VAL A 308 6.75 10.10 -9.29
N PRO A 309 6.92 11.35 -9.79
CA PRO A 309 5.83 12.30 -9.91
C PRO A 309 4.56 11.77 -10.58
N THR A 310 4.70 11.03 -11.69
CA THR A 310 3.54 10.49 -12.41
C THR A 310 2.79 9.45 -11.59
N ILE A 311 3.49 8.55 -10.88
CA ILE A 311 2.84 7.56 -10.00
C ILE A 311 2.10 8.26 -8.86
N LEU A 312 2.74 9.27 -8.25
CA LEU A 312 2.12 10.02 -7.15
C LEU A 312 0.87 10.79 -7.62
N ARG A 313 0.92 11.41 -8.80
CA ARG A 313 -0.26 12.05 -9.40
C ARG A 313 -1.37 11.03 -9.65
N ASP A 314 -1.05 9.92 -10.30
CA ASP A 314 -2.04 8.93 -10.74
C ASP A 314 -2.61 8.14 -9.54
N SER A 315 -1.90 8.11 -8.40
CA SER A 315 -2.41 7.55 -7.13
C SER A 315 -3.48 8.42 -6.44
N HIS A 316 -3.77 9.61 -6.98
CA HIS A 316 -4.79 10.55 -6.48
C HIS A 316 -4.65 10.90 -4.99
N LEU A 317 -3.42 10.96 -4.47
CA LEU A 317 -3.16 11.40 -3.08
C LEU A 317 -3.58 12.87 -2.92
N LEU A 318 -4.56 13.15 -2.05
CA LEU A 318 -5.19 14.48 -1.87
C LEU A 318 -4.24 15.59 -1.36
N CYS A 319 -3.00 15.28 -1.01
CA CYS A 319 -2.08 16.19 -0.31
C CYS A 319 -0.82 16.49 -1.12
N ILE A 320 -0.96 17.15 -2.26
CA ILE A 320 0.17 17.61 -3.08
C ILE A 320 1.15 18.48 -2.26
N ALA A 321 0.66 19.27 -1.30
CA ALA A 321 1.52 20.04 -0.40
C ALA A 321 2.48 19.18 0.42
N ASN A 322 2.04 18.02 0.92
CA ASN A 322 2.91 17.13 1.69
C ASN A 322 3.94 16.44 0.77
N ILE A 323 3.59 16.23 -0.49
CA ILE A 323 4.52 15.72 -1.50
C ILE A 323 5.58 16.78 -1.82
N SER A 324 5.18 18.04 -2.02
CA SER A 324 6.12 19.14 -2.27
C SER A 324 7.02 19.39 -1.06
N ASP A 325 6.48 19.31 0.17
CA ASP A 325 7.26 19.33 1.42
C ASP A 325 8.33 18.22 1.41
N ALA A 326 7.96 16.98 1.08
CA ALA A 326 8.88 15.85 1.06
C ALA A 326 9.99 16.00 0.01
N TYR A 327 9.68 16.48 -1.20
CA TYR A 327 10.71 16.77 -2.20
C TYR A 327 11.62 17.93 -1.76
N ASN A 328 11.06 18.97 -1.11
CA ASN A 328 11.85 20.07 -0.58
C ASN A 328 12.81 19.60 0.52
N GLU A 329 12.35 18.73 1.43
CA GLU A 329 13.20 18.08 2.43
C GLU A 329 14.31 17.23 1.79
N LEU A 330 14.01 16.51 0.70
CA LEU A 330 15.01 15.72 -0.03
C LEU A 330 16.05 16.59 -0.74
N ILE A 331 15.63 17.71 -1.35
CA ILE A 331 16.54 18.67 -2.00
C ILE A 331 17.52 19.28 -0.98
N HIS A 332 17.03 19.60 0.23
CA HIS A 332 17.84 20.13 1.32
C HIS A 332 18.50 19.06 2.19
N SER A 333 18.36 17.78 1.85
CA SER A 333 18.88 16.68 2.67
C SER A 333 20.41 16.74 2.81
N LYS A 334 20.91 16.28 3.96
CA LYS A 334 22.35 16.24 4.25
C LYS A 334 23.05 15.03 3.64
N ASP A 335 22.32 14.13 3.00
CA ASP A 335 22.89 12.90 2.46
C ASP A 335 23.77 13.19 1.24
N SER A 336 24.93 12.56 1.21
CA SER A 336 25.92 12.71 0.13
C SER A 336 25.41 12.20 -1.22
N LEU A 337 24.41 11.31 -1.22
CA LEU A 337 23.78 10.77 -2.43
C LEU A 337 22.98 11.87 -3.15
N TRP A 338 22.10 12.59 -2.44
CA TRP A 338 21.21 13.59 -3.04
C TRP A 338 21.92 14.89 -3.42
N ARG A 339 23.17 15.10 -2.97
CA ARG A 339 23.99 16.28 -3.34
C ARG A 339 24.69 16.17 -4.69
N ARG A 340 24.63 15.03 -5.37
CA ARG A 340 25.25 14.88 -6.70
C ARG A 340 24.45 15.69 -7.72
N ASP A 341 25.13 16.46 -8.56
CA ASP A 341 24.49 17.37 -9.53
C ASP A 341 23.42 16.66 -10.38
N GLU A 342 23.72 15.49 -10.95
CA GLU A 342 22.79 14.69 -11.77
C GLU A 342 21.50 14.28 -11.02
N LEU A 343 21.63 14.01 -9.72
CA LEU A 343 20.51 13.59 -8.87
C LEU A 343 19.71 14.80 -8.39
N GLN A 344 20.36 15.94 -8.16
CA GLN A 344 19.67 17.21 -7.93
C GLN A 344 18.86 17.63 -9.16
N GLU A 345 19.39 17.49 -10.39
CA GLU A 345 18.63 17.83 -11.60
C GLU A 345 17.33 17.01 -11.69
N ARG A 346 17.42 15.72 -11.36
CA ARG A 346 16.27 14.81 -11.31
C ARG A 346 15.24 15.25 -10.28
N LEU A 347 15.67 15.57 -9.06
CA LEU A 347 14.78 16.03 -7.99
C LEU A 347 14.11 17.37 -8.32
N PHE A 348 14.85 18.31 -8.95
CA PHE A 348 14.28 19.59 -9.39
C PHE A 348 13.27 19.41 -10.52
N ILE A 349 13.53 18.53 -11.49
CA ILE A 349 12.55 18.19 -12.52
C ILE A 349 11.30 17.59 -11.87
N ALA A 350 11.47 16.64 -10.95
CA ALA A 350 10.35 16.02 -10.23
C ALA A 350 9.52 17.06 -9.46
N PHE A 351 10.18 17.95 -8.71
CA PHE A 351 9.53 19.03 -7.97
C PHE A 351 8.74 19.99 -8.88
N ILE A 352 9.34 20.42 -10.00
CA ILE A 352 8.68 21.26 -11.01
C ILE A 352 7.44 20.55 -11.58
N THR A 353 7.56 19.26 -11.95
CA THR A 353 6.42 18.52 -12.52
C THR A 353 5.24 18.40 -11.55
N ILE A 354 5.51 18.24 -10.25
CA ILE A 354 4.46 18.16 -9.23
C ILE A 354 3.72 19.48 -9.09
N ILE A 355 4.45 20.60 -9.13
CA ILE A 355 3.83 21.94 -9.07
C ILE A 355 3.07 22.23 -10.37
N GLU A 356 3.60 21.85 -11.53
CA GLU A 356 2.89 21.99 -12.80
C GLU A 356 1.60 21.16 -12.81
N ASP A 357 1.65 19.91 -12.33
CA ASP A 357 0.48 19.06 -12.19
C ASP A 357 -0.56 19.65 -11.23
N PHE A 358 -0.14 20.27 -10.12
CA PHE A 358 -1.02 21.03 -9.22
C PHE A 358 -1.73 22.19 -9.94
N LEU A 359 -0.99 22.93 -10.77
CA LEU A 359 -1.53 24.06 -11.53
C LEU A 359 -2.49 23.63 -12.65
N MET A 360 -2.30 22.43 -13.22
CA MET A 360 -3.10 21.91 -14.35
C MET A 360 -4.34 21.14 -13.91
N ASN A 361 -4.28 20.39 -12.80
CA ASN A 361 -5.37 19.52 -12.32
C ASN A 361 -6.50 20.27 -11.57
N ASN A 362 -6.81 21.51 -11.99
CA ASN A 362 -7.80 22.41 -11.37
C ASN A 362 -9.23 21.86 -11.22
N THR A 363 -9.56 20.73 -11.85
CA THR A 363 -10.92 20.16 -11.94
C THR A 363 -11.12 18.87 -11.14
N SER A 364 -10.06 18.15 -10.74
CA SER A 364 -10.19 16.79 -10.17
C SER A 364 -9.98 16.70 -8.65
N ILE A 365 -9.40 17.74 -8.02
CA ILE A 365 -9.12 17.74 -6.59
C ILE A 365 -10.19 18.57 -5.86
N GLN A 366 -11.01 17.90 -5.05
CA GLN A 366 -12.07 18.47 -4.20
C GLN A 366 -11.52 19.33 -3.04
N LEU A 367 -10.54 20.19 -3.27
CA LEU A 367 -10.04 21.11 -2.25
C LEU A 367 -10.93 22.35 -2.19
N THR A 368 -11.34 22.71 -0.97
CA THR A 368 -12.03 23.98 -0.73
C THR A 368 -11.11 25.15 -1.10
N ILE A 369 -11.69 26.28 -1.51
CA ILE A 369 -10.94 27.49 -1.92
C ILE A 369 -9.89 27.88 -0.87
N ARG A 370 -10.26 27.79 0.42
CA ARG A 370 -9.38 28.09 1.55
C ARG A 370 -8.19 27.12 1.66
N GLN A 371 -8.41 25.81 1.49
CA GLN A 371 -7.31 24.83 1.51
C GLN A 371 -6.35 25.04 0.34
N ARG A 372 -6.88 25.39 -0.84
CA ARG A 372 -6.08 25.72 -2.01
C ARG A 372 -5.17 26.92 -1.76
N MET A 373 -5.71 28.01 -1.22
CA MET A 373 -4.89 29.20 -0.89
C MET A 373 -3.77 28.85 0.10
N LEU A 374 -4.07 28.10 1.17
CA LEU A 374 -3.06 27.68 2.14
C LEU A 374 -1.97 26.78 1.53
N GLN A 375 -2.33 25.89 0.60
CA GLN A 375 -1.34 25.07 -0.11
C GLN A 375 -0.50 25.91 -1.07
N THR A 376 -1.12 26.83 -1.82
CA THR A 376 -0.41 27.77 -2.70
C THR A 376 0.56 28.64 -1.92
N ASP A 377 0.16 29.19 -0.78
CA ASP A 377 1.02 29.99 0.11
C ASP A 377 2.23 29.19 0.60
N ARG A 378 2.02 27.94 1.01
CA ARG A 378 3.11 27.04 1.44
C ARG A 378 4.09 26.75 0.30
N ILE A 379 3.58 26.39 -0.88
CA ILE A 379 4.41 26.10 -2.06
C ILE A 379 5.18 27.37 -2.49
N LEU A 380 4.55 28.54 -2.42
CA LEU A 380 5.20 29.81 -2.75
C LEU A 380 6.37 30.11 -1.79
N ASN A 381 6.18 29.86 -0.49
CA ASN A 381 7.25 29.98 0.52
C ASN A 381 8.41 28.99 0.27
N GLN A 382 8.11 27.77 -0.18
CA GLN A 382 9.16 26.80 -0.56
C GLN A 382 9.94 27.24 -1.80
N ILE A 383 9.24 27.65 -2.87
CA ILE A 383 9.88 28.09 -4.12
C ILE A 383 10.74 29.34 -3.87
N THR A 384 10.26 30.28 -3.07
CA THR A 384 11.04 31.47 -2.69
C THR A 384 12.30 31.10 -1.90
N GLY A 385 12.21 30.18 -0.94
CA GLY A 385 13.37 29.63 -0.24
C GLY A 385 14.40 29.00 -1.18
N LEU A 386 13.96 28.07 -2.04
CA LEU A 386 14.80 27.42 -3.04
C LEU A 386 15.46 28.42 -4.00
N LEU A 387 14.73 29.46 -4.42
CA LEU A 387 15.27 30.52 -5.28
C LEU A 387 16.36 31.33 -4.56
N VAL A 388 16.21 31.62 -3.27
CA VAL A 388 17.23 32.33 -2.48
C VAL A 388 18.48 31.48 -2.36
N ASP A 389 18.33 30.20 -2.02
CA ASP A 389 19.45 29.27 -1.83
C ASP A 389 20.22 29.06 -3.14
N LEU A 390 19.53 28.76 -4.25
CA LEU A 390 20.16 28.59 -5.56
C LEU A 390 20.88 29.86 -6.04
N ASN A 391 20.31 31.04 -5.79
CA ASN A 391 20.96 32.31 -6.13
C ASN A 391 22.18 32.59 -5.25
N SER A 392 22.18 32.13 -3.99
CA SER A 392 23.34 32.24 -3.11
C SER A 392 24.49 31.33 -3.57
N ASP A 393 24.17 30.09 -3.99
CA ASP A 393 25.13 29.12 -4.53
C ASP A 393 25.78 29.57 -5.84
N ILE A 394 25.02 30.22 -6.73
CA ILE A 394 25.59 30.78 -7.97
C ILE A 394 26.56 31.92 -7.64
N LYS A 395 26.21 32.78 -6.67
CA LYS A 395 27.09 33.89 -6.25
C LYS A 395 28.39 33.36 -5.65
N THR A 396 28.34 32.39 -4.74
CA THR A 396 29.55 31.79 -4.14
C THR A 396 30.42 31.13 -5.20
N THR A 397 29.84 30.32 -6.10
CA THR A 397 30.58 29.66 -7.20
C THR A 397 31.15 30.65 -8.23
N THR A 398 30.65 31.88 -8.28
CA THR A 398 31.22 32.94 -9.13
C THR A 398 32.40 33.61 -8.43
N THR A 399 32.30 33.88 -7.13
CA THR A 399 33.38 34.49 -6.33
C THR A 399 34.62 33.59 -6.19
N THR A 400 34.46 32.27 -6.09
CA THR A 400 35.60 31.33 -6.02
C THR A 400 36.39 31.29 -7.33
N ILE A 401 35.73 31.39 -8.49
CA ILE A 401 36.40 31.36 -9.80
C ILE A 401 37.21 32.65 -10.03
N THR A 402 36.71 33.81 -9.59
CA THR A 402 37.43 35.08 -9.74
C THR A 402 38.66 35.19 -8.82
N THR A 403 38.75 34.38 -7.77
CA THR A 403 39.90 34.39 -6.83
C THR A 403 40.96 33.33 -7.17
N THR A 404 40.62 32.28 -7.92
CA THR A 404 41.58 31.24 -8.37
C THR A 404 42.04 31.41 -9.83
N SER A 405 41.58 32.43 -10.55
CA SER A 405 41.93 32.70 -11.94
C SER A 405 43.33 33.31 -12.11
N THR A 406 44.38 32.61 -11.65
CA THR A 406 45.76 32.89 -12.10
C THR A 406 46.56 31.64 -12.47
N THR A 407 46.06 30.42 -12.26
CA THR A 407 46.75 29.22 -12.74
C THR A 407 45.79 28.09 -13.09
N ILE A 408 45.96 27.57 -14.32
CA ILE A 408 45.48 26.28 -14.85
C ILE A 408 44.12 26.32 -15.58
N ASN A 409 44.22 26.62 -16.88
CA ASN A 409 43.32 26.08 -17.90
C ASN A 409 43.57 24.56 -17.97
N MET A 410 42.65 23.74 -17.47
CA MET A 410 42.23 22.43 -17.99
C MET A 410 41.27 21.79 -16.98
N ILE A 411 40.07 21.43 -17.45
CA ILE A 411 39.01 20.64 -16.78
C ILE A 411 38.08 21.45 -15.86
N ASP A 412 37.00 22.01 -16.43
CA ASP A 412 35.79 22.38 -15.67
C ASP A 412 34.51 22.32 -16.55
N LYS A 413 34.42 21.30 -17.42
CA LYS A 413 33.20 21.07 -18.22
C LYS A 413 31.99 20.71 -17.35
N THR A 414 32.21 20.08 -16.20
CA THR A 414 31.16 19.68 -15.25
C THR A 414 30.59 20.88 -14.49
N GLY A 415 31.43 21.80 -14.01
CA GLY A 415 30.99 23.03 -13.32
C GLY A 415 30.22 24.01 -14.22
N HIS A 416 30.54 24.04 -15.53
CA HIS A 416 29.79 24.86 -16.48
C HIS A 416 28.41 24.27 -16.81
N LEU A 417 28.29 22.93 -16.90
CA LEU A 417 26.99 22.27 -17.05
C LEU A 417 26.10 22.48 -15.83
N SER A 418 26.65 22.36 -14.61
CA SER A 418 25.87 22.54 -13.38
C SER A 418 25.42 23.99 -13.18
N LYS A 419 26.22 24.99 -13.58
CA LYS A 419 25.79 26.40 -13.61
C LYS A 419 24.67 26.64 -14.63
N PHE A 420 24.76 26.02 -15.80
CA PHE A 420 23.73 26.15 -16.83
C PHE A 420 22.41 25.50 -16.41
N SER A 421 22.45 24.30 -15.83
CA SER A 421 21.24 23.63 -15.32
C SER A 421 20.62 24.37 -14.15
N LYS A 422 21.43 24.88 -13.20
CA LYS A 422 20.96 25.74 -12.10
C LYS A 422 20.27 27.02 -12.61
N SER A 423 20.82 27.67 -13.65
CA SER A 423 20.19 28.85 -14.25
C SER A 423 18.83 28.54 -14.87
N LYS A 424 18.68 27.36 -15.49
CA LYS A 424 17.42 26.89 -16.06
C LYS A 424 16.39 26.59 -14.96
N TRP A 425 16.79 26.00 -13.84
CA TRP A 425 15.89 25.77 -12.70
C TRP A 425 15.37 27.06 -12.11
N ILE A 426 16.23 28.07 -11.95
CA ILE A 426 15.83 29.40 -11.43
C ILE A 426 14.77 30.03 -12.33
N GLU A 427 14.94 29.96 -13.65
CA GLU A 427 13.96 30.51 -14.60
C GLU A 427 12.63 29.75 -14.54
N SER A 428 12.66 28.42 -14.50
CA SER A 428 11.47 27.59 -14.34
C SER A 428 10.74 27.86 -13.01
N LEU A 429 11.48 27.97 -11.91
CA LEU A 429 10.92 28.26 -10.58
C LEU A 429 10.33 29.69 -10.50
N ARG A 430 10.94 30.68 -11.15
CA ARG A 430 10.38 32.04 -11.27
C ARG A 430 9.06 32.05 -12.03
N ASN A 431 8.99 31.36 -13.17
CA ASN A 431 7.75 31.24 -13.94
C ASN A 431 6.65 30.55 -13.13
N LEU A 432 6.98 29.47 -12.40
CA LEU A 432 6.04 28.81 -11.49
C LEU A 432 5.58 29.73 -10.35
N HIS A 433 6.52 30.45 -9.73
CA HIS A 433 6.22 31.43 -8.68
C HIS A 433 5.22 32.48 -9.17
N ASP A 434 5.46 33.08 -10.34
CA ASP A 434 4.58 34.10 -10.91
C ASP A 434 3.19 33.53 -11.24
N ARG A 435 3.11 32.29 -11.73
CA ARG A 435 1.83 31.61 -12.00
C ARG A 435 1.06 31.29 -10.72
N LEU A 436 1.74 30.83 -9.67
CA LEU A 436 1.13 30.58 -8.35
C LEU A 436 0.67 31.87 -7.70
N GLN A 437 1.45 32.95 -7.80
CA GLN A 437 1.08 34.26 -7.26
C GLN A 437 -0.17 34.84 -7.94
N ARG A 438 -0.35 34.57 -9.24
CA ARG A 438 -1.59 34.94 -9.97
C ARG A 438 -2.81 34.12 -9.55
N LEU A 439 -2.63 32.88 -9.14
CA LEU A 439 -3.73 32.03 -8.63
C LEU A 439 -4.13 32.37 -7.19
N ASN A 440 -3.24 33.01 -6.44
CA ASN A 440 -3.49 33.40 -5.05
C ASN A 440 -4.15 34.78 -4.90
N ARG A 441 -4.13 35.60 -5.97
CA ARG A 441 -4.85 36.87 -6.06
C ARG A 441 -6.24 36.64 -6.64
#